data_AF-A0A1F5AHH1-F1
#
_entry.id   AF-A0A1F5AHH1-F1
#
_cell.length_a   1.000
_cell.length_b   1.000
_cell.length_c   1.000
_cell.angle_alpha   90.00
_cell.angle_beta   90.00
_cell.angle_gamma   90.00
#
_symmetry.space_group_name_H-M   'P 1'
#
loop_
_entity.id
_entity.type
_entity.pdbx_description
1 polymer ?
#
loop_
_entity_poly.entity_id
_entity_poly.type
_entity_poly.pdbx_seq_one_letter_code
_entity_poly.pdbx_strand_id
1 'polypeptide(L)'
;MSLFGYNVGLSRWLYRKGILLRFFDRHPFWKFENPPEYGRYNFIEKLEYLSVAWGSIVMILSGFFMWNVELSLRIFPLWVHDIFVIAHGYEAMLAFLAIIIWHMYNVHLNPEVFPMSKIWLNGKITGHELKTLHVLEYRKILAEREIAQGAGGAETGPDPVPSP
;
A
#
# COMPACT_ATOMS: atom_id res chain seq x y z
N MET A 1 -15.68 -0.96 -6.65
CA MET A 1 -14.89 0.15 -7.25
C MET A 1 -15.58 1.48 -6.97
N SER A 2 -15.83 1.79 -5.69
CA SER A 2 -16.66 2.92 -5.24
C SER A 2 -16.04 3.71 -4.09
N LEU A 3 -14.74 3.57 -3.83
CA LEU A 3 -14.11 4.22 -2.66
C LEU A 3 -13.02 5.24 -3.02
N PHE A 4 -12.55 5.29 -4.27
CA PHE A 4 -11.46 6.21 -4.65
C PHE A 4 -11.93 7.62 -5.06
N GLY A 5 -13.21 7.82 -5.38
CA GLY A 5 -13.68 9.04 -6.09
C GLY A 5 -14.76 9.90 -5.40
N TYR A 6 -15.20 9.56 -4.19
CA TYR A 6 -16.37 10.19 -3.58
C TYR A 6 -16.11 11.54 -2.87
N ASN A 7 -14.85 11.92 -2.63
CA ASN A 7 -14.52 13.10 -1.82
C ASN A 7 -14.04 14.35 -2.58
N VAL A 8 -13.86 14.29 -3.90
CA VAL A 8 -13.58 15.48 -4.71
C VAL A 8 -14.85 15.92 -5.42
N GLY A 9 -15.49 17.00 -4.96
CA GLY A 9 -16.77 17.52 -5.50
C GLY A 9 -16.81 17.76 -7.01
N LEU A 10 -15.66 17.76 -7.68
CA LEU A 10 -15.51 17.78 -9.14
C LEU A 10 -16.04 16.50 -9.83
N SER A 11 -15.93 15.34 -9.17
CA SER A 11 -16.33 14.04 -9.72
C SER A 11 -17.84 13.97 -9.95
N ARG A 12 -18.61 14.62 -9.09
CA ARG A 12 -20.08 14.68 -9.18
C ARG A 12 -20.56 15.52 -10.38
N TRP A 13 -19.81 16.56 -10.77
CA TRP A 13 -20.11 17.41 -11.92
C TRP A 13 -19.76 16.71 -13.24
N LEU A 14 -18.58 16.09 -13.31
CA LEU A 14 -18.12 15.35 -14.50
C LEU A 14 -18.94 14.10 -14.79
N TYR A 15 -19.35 13.37 -13.75
CA TYR A 15 -20.19 12.18 -13.89
C TYR A 15 -21.62 12.52 -14.35
N ARG A 16 -22.18 13.64 -13.85
CA ARG A 16 -23.53 14.12 -14.22
C ARG A 16 -23.66 14.53 -15.70
N LYS A 17 -22.56 14.94 -16.35
CA LYS A 17 -22.55 15.31 -17.78
C LYS A 17 -22.46 14.12 -18.74
N GLY A 18 -22.31 12.88 -18.26
CA GLY A 18 -22.33 11.66 -19.11
C GLY A 18 -21.16 11.51 -20.10
N ILE A 19 -20.18 12.42 -20.07
CA ILE A 19 -19.01 12.42 -20.97
C ILE A 19 -18.07 11.25 -20.64
N LEU A 20 -17.83 10.99 -19.36
CA LEU A 20 -16.97 9.89 -18.91
C LEU A 20 -17.61 8.51 -19.18
N LEU A 21 -18.91 8.37 -18.98
CA LEU A 21 -19.62 7.10 -19.22
C LEU A 21 -19.51 6.66 -20.69
N ARG A 22 -19.71 7.59 -21.64
CA ARG A 22 -19.58 7.31 -23.09
C ARG A 22 -18.15 6.97 -23.53
N PHE A 23 -17.15 7.52 -22.86
CA PHE A 23 -15.74 7.23 -23.16
C PHE A 23 -15.33 5.84 -22.66
N PHE A 24 -15.73 5.47 -21.44
CA PHE A 24 -15.42 4.16 -20.86
C PHE A 24 -16.22 3.00 -21.48
N ASP A 25 -17.44 3.24 -21.97
CA ASP A 25 -18.21 2.20 -22.70
C ASP A 25 -17.61 1.88 -24.08
N ARG A 26 -16.87 2.80 -24.70
CA ARG A 26 -16.14 2.56 -25.96
C ARG A 26 -14.83 1.79 -25.78
N HIS A 27 -14.31 1.72 -24.57
CA HIS A 27 -12.99 1.15 -24.27
C HIS A 27 -13.08 0.14 -23.11
N PRO A 28 -13.61 -1.07 -23.38
CA PRO A 28 -13.89 -2.08 -22.35
C PRO A 28 -12.64 -2.61 -21.63
N PHE A 29 -11.44 -2.37 -22.18
CA PHE A 29 -10.18 -2.80 -21.57
C PHE A 29 -9.84 -2.11 -20.24
N TRP A 30 -10.48 -0.97 -19.91
CA TRP A 30 -10.29 -0.29 -18.62
C TRP A 30 -11.32 -0.68 -17.56
N LYS A 31 -12.39 -1.41 -17.92
CA LYS A 31 -13.38 -1.92 -16.95
C LYS A 31 -12.86 -3.22 -16.37
N PHE A 32 -12.14 -3.14 -15.25
CA PHE A 32 -11.85 -4.31 -14.41
C PHE A 32 -13.17 -4.79 -13.80
N GLU A 33 -13.84 -5.72 -14.49
CA GLU A 33 -15.18 -6.22 -14.17
C GLU A 33 -15.24 -6.91 -12.80
N ASN A 34 -14.11 -7.46 -12.35
CA ASN A 34 -13.91 -7.92 -10.98
C ASN A 34 -12.65 -7.24 -10.41
N PRO A 35 -12.73 -6.48 -9.31
CA PRO A 35 -11.54 -6.01 -8.62
C PRO A 35 -10.73 -7.24 -8.18
N PRO A 36 -9.42 -7.32 -8.47
CA PRO A 36 -8.62 -8.48 -8.13
C PRO A 36 -8.66 -8.70 -6.60
N GLU A 37 -8.89 -9.94 -6.17
CA GLU A 37 -8.88 -10.27 -4.76
C GLU A 37 -7.44 -10.14 -4.23
N TYR A 38 -7.21 -9.20 -3.33
CA TYR A 38 -5.88 -8.93 -2.80
C TYR A 38 -5.53 -9.88 -1.64
N GLY A 39 -4.26 -10.27 -1.60
CA GLY A 39 -3.63 -11.03 -0.52
C GLY A 39 -3.37 -10.15 0.71
N ARG A 40 -2.17 -10.25 1.29
CA ARG A 40 -1.74 -9.41 2.43
C ARG A 40 -1.33 -7.99 2.04
N TYR A 41 -0.93 -7.78 0.78
CA TYR A 41 -0.52 -6.48 0.25
C TYR A 41 -1.21 -6.24 -1.09
N ASN A 42 -1.85 -5.08 -1.21
CA ASN A 42 -2.43 -4.58 -2.45
C ASN A 42 -1.31 -4.21 -3.44
N PHE A 43 -1.63 -4.17 -4.74
CA PHE A 43 -0.70 -3.75 -5.78
C PHE A 43 -0.20 -2.31 -5.56
N ILE A 44 -1.07 -1.42 -5.08
CA ILE A 44 -0.72 -0.03 -4.76
C ILE A 44 0.32 0.02 -3.64
N GLU A 45 0.12 -0.75 -2.57
CA GLU A 45 1.08 -0.81 -1.45
C GLU A 45 2.42 -1.39 -1.89
N LYS A 46 2.42 -2.40 -2.77
CA LYS A 46 3.65 -2.94 -3.36
C LYS A 46 4.41 -1.90 -4.20
N LEU A 47 3.69 -1.09 -4.98
CA LEU A 47 4.31 0.00 -5.73
C LEU A 47 4.86 1.09 -4.81
N GLU A 48 4.19 1.39 -3.71
CA GLU A 48 4.71 2.31 -2.69
C GLU A 48 6.01 1.77 -2.08
N TYR A 49 6.05 0.49 -1.69
CA TYR A 49 7.28 -0.15 -1.20
C TYR A 49 8.40 -0.14 -2.24
N LEU A 50 8.09 -0.41 -3.51
CA LEU A 50 9.07 -0.38 -4.59
C LEU A 50 9.60 1.03 -4.83
N SER A 51 8.73 2.03 -4.85
CA SER A 51 9.07 3.44 -5.01
C SER A 51 10.01 3.91 -3.91
N VAL A 52 9.69 3.60 -2.64
CA VAL A 52 10.54 3.96 -1.50
C VAL A 52 11.89 3.22 -1.53
N ALA A 53 11.89 1.92 -1.86
CA ALA A 53 13.12 1.14 -1.97
C ALA A 53 14.04 1.70 -3.06
N TRP A 54 13.50 1.99 -4.24
CA TRP A 54 14.24 2.57 -5.36
C TRP A 54 14.80 3.96 -5.01
N GLY A 55 13.94 4.85 -4.51
CA GLY A 55 14.36 6.20 -4.10
C GLY A 55 15.44 6.16 -3.02
N SER A 56 15.35 5.25 -2.05
CA SER A 56 16.38 5.08 -1.02
C SER A 56 17.73 4.67 -1.60
N ILE A 57 17.74 3.74 -2.56
CA ILE A 57 18.97 3.30 -3.24
C ILE A 57 19.61 4.48 -3.97
N VAL A 58 18.84 5.24 -4.76
CA VAL A 58 19.33 6.40 -5.49
C VAL A 58 19.89 7.44 -4.53
N MET A 59 19.18 7.76 -3.44
CA MET A 59 19.60 8.74 -2.44
C MET A 59 20.88 8.34 -1.71
N ILE A 60 21.01 7.07 -1.31
CA ILE A 60 22.20 6.57 -0.61
C ILE A 60 23.42 6.59 -1.55
N LEU A 61 23.28 6.06 -2.77
CA LEU A 61 24.39 5.99 -3.71
C LEU A 61 24.87 7.36 -4.16
N SER A 62 23.95 8.23 -4.60
CA SER A 62 24.31 9.58 -5.02
C SER A 62 24.87 10.41 -3.86
N GLY A 63 24.28 10.31 -2.67
CA GLY A 63 24.78 10.99 -1.47
C GLY A 63 26.18 10.52 -1.06
N PHE A 64 26.46 9.22 -1.18
CA PHE A 64 27.79 8.66 -0.88
C PHE A 64 28.88 9.22 -1.81
N PHE A 65 28.62 9.29 -3.12
CA PHE A 65 29.58 9.86 -4.08
C PHE A 65 29.68 11.39 -3.98
N MET A 66 28.60 12.08 -3.60
CA MET A 66 28.63 13.53 -3.35
C MET A 66 29.41 13.88 -2.06
N TRP A 67 29.33 13.05 -1.02
CA TRP A 67 30.05 13.28 0.23
C TRP A 67 31.56 13.37 -0.01
N ASN A 68 32.11 12.44 -0.80
CA ASN A 68 33.54 12.40 -1.11
C ASN A 68 33.81 12.66 -2.59
N VAL A 69 33.87 13.95 -2.93
CA VAL A 69 34.10 14.43 -4.30
C VAL A 69 35.42 13.91 -4.87
N GLU A 70 36.48 13.82 -4.08
CA GLU A 70 37.78 13.33 -4.55
C GLU A 70 37.71 11.84 -4.95
N LEU A 71 37.03 11.02 -4.15
CA LEU A 71 36.78 9.62 -4.48
C LEU A 71 35.90 9.50 -5.73
N SER A 72 34.85 10.32 -5.82
CA SER A 72 33.95 10.34 -6.98
C SER A 72 34.70 10.68 -8.27
N LEU A 73 35.57 11.70 -8.27
CA LEU A 73 36.32 12.14 -9.45
C LEU A 73 37.49 11.21 -9.81
N ARG A 74 37.98 10.41 -8.86
CA ARG A 74 38.97 9.35 -9.13
C ARG A 74 38.34 8.14 -9.83
N ILE A 75 37.09 7.81 -9.52
CA ILE A 75 36.38 6.65 -10.09
C ILE A 75 35.61 7.03 -11.35
N PHE A 76 35.02 8.23 -11.38
CA PHE A 76 34.14 8.69 -12.44
C PHE A 76 34.61 10.02 -13.04
N PRO A 77 34.33 10.27 -14.32
CA PRO A 77 34.55 11.57 -14.93
C PRO A 77 33.59 12.63 -14.37
N LEU A 78 33.98 13.92 -14.48
CA LEU A 78 33.25 15.06 -13.90
C LEU A 78 31.75 15.08 -14.26
N TRP A 79 31.40 14.77 -15.50
CA TRP A 79 30.01 14.77 -15.95
C TRP A 79 29.12 13.77 -15.21
N VAL A 80 29.68 12.65 -14.73
CA VAL A 80 28.93 11.67 -13.91
C VAL A 80 28.71 12.21 -12.50
N HIS A 81 29.69 12.93 -11.95
CA HIS A 81 29.53 13.57 -10.66
C HIS A 81 28.40 14.62 -10.70
N ASP A 82 28.34 15.42 -11.77
CA ASP A 82 27.26 16.38 -11.97
C ASP A 82 25.88 15.70 -12.06
N ILE A 83 25.81 14.52 -12.69
CA ILE A 83 24.57 13.71 -12.70
C ILE A 83 24.17 13.28 -11.29
N PHE A 84 25.11 12.85 -10.43
CA PHE A 84 24.77 12.49 -9.05
C PHE A 84 24.17 13.67 -8.29
N VAL A 85 24.73 14.87 -8.45
CA VAL A 85 24.20 16.10 -7.81
C VAL A 85 22.77 16.39 -8.29
N ILE A 86 22.55 16.34 -9.60
CA ILE A 86 21.24 16.63 -10.19
C ILE A 86 20.21 15.56 -9.79
N ALA A 87 20.57 14.29 -9.93
CA ALA A 87 19.69 13.18 -9.59
C ALA A 87 19.34 13.17 -8.09
N HIS A 88 20.32 13.38 -7.21
CA HIS A 88 20.07 13.47 -5.76
C HIS A 88 19.12 14.62 -5.44
N GLY A 89 19.32 15.80 -6.04
CA GLY A 89 18.46 16.96 -5.81
C GLY A 89 17.01 16.74 -6.25
N TYR A 90 16.78 16.14 -7.42
CA TYR A 90 15.44 15.83 -7.89
C TYR A 90 14.77 14.74 -7.06
N GLU A 91 15.48 13.66 -6.76
CA GLU A 91 14.92 12.56 -5.97
C GLU A 91 14.61 13.00 -4.54
N ALA A 92 15.45 13.86 -3.95
CA ALA A 92 15.22 14.46 -2.63
C ALA A 92 13.93 15.30 -2.61
N MET A 93 13.71 16.10 -3.66
CA MET A 93 12.49 16.90 -3.80
C MET A 93 11.27 16.00 -3.95
N LEU A 94 11.33 14.99 -4.83
CA LEU A 94 10.24 14.04 -5.01
C LEU A 94 9.92 13.28 -3.71
N ALA A 95 10.94 12.80 -3.00
CA ALA A 95 10.78 12.14 -1.72
C ALA A 95 10.16 13.06 -0.66
N PHE A 96 10.61 14.31 -0.58
CA PHE A 96 10.03 15.30 0.33
C PHE A 96 8.56 15.56 0.04
N LEU A 97 8.18 15.79 -1.22
CA LEU A 97 6.78 15.97 -1.61
C LEU A 97 5.94 14.71 -1.37
N ALA A 98 6.48 13.51 -1.64
CA ALA A 98 5.79 12.26 -1.39
C ALA A 98 5.51 12.06 0.12
N ILE A 99 6.47 12.34 0.99
CA ILE A 99 6.26 12.24 2.44
C ILE A 99 5.22 13.27 2.90
N ILE A 100 5.33 14.52 2.46
CA ILE A 100 4.45 15.59 2.94
C ILE A 100 3.02 15.48 2.40
N ILE A 101 2.84 15.17 1.11
CA ILE A 101 1.50 15.14 0.51
C ILE A 101 0.91 13.73 0.65
N TRP A 102 1.58 12.72 0.11
CA TRP A 102 1.04 11.37 0.02
C TRP A 102 1.01 10.68 1.39
N HIS A 103 2.13 10.69 2.12
CA HIS A 103 2.20 9.97 3.39
C HIS A 103 1.37 10.66 4.49
N MET A 104 1.46 11.99 4.63
CA MET A 104 0.59 12.70 5.59
C MET A 104 -0.89 12.52 5.28
N TYR A 105 -1.27 12.51 4.00
CA TYR A 105 -2.65 12.25 3.63
C TYR A 105 -3.09 10.83 4.03
N ASN A 106 -2.36 9.80 3.59
CA ASN A 106 -2.79 8.42 3.80
C ASN A 106 -2.77 7.99 5.28
N VAL A 107 -1.77 8.44 6.04
CA VAL A 107 -1.57 8.00 7.43
C VAL A 107 -2.33 8.86 8.43
N HIS A 108 -2.40 10.18 8.21
CA HIS A 108 -2.95 11.13 9.20
C HIS A 108 -4.28 11.77 8.78
N LEU A 109 -4.39 12.22 7.53
CA LEU A 109 -5.52 13.04 7.08
C LEU A 109 -6.61 12.26 6.33
N ASN A 110 -6.48 10.94 6.21
CA ASN A 110 -7.48 10.11 5.56
C ASN A 110 -8.73 10.04 6.46
N PRO A 111 -9.91 10.43 5.96
CA PRO A 111 -11.15 10.48 6.75
C PRO A 111 -11.57 9.13 7.34
N GLU A 112 -11.09 8.01 6.81
CA GLU A 112 -11.38 6.66 7.34
C GLU A 112 -10.56 6.32 8.59
N VAL A 113 -9.38 6.92 8.77
CA VAL A 113 -8.42 6.59 9.84
C VAL A 113 -7.99 7.81 10.66
N PHE A 114 -8.72 8.92 10.56
CA PHE A 114 -8.42 10.15 11.30
C PHE A 114 -8.43 9.93 12.82
N PRO A 115 -7.49 10.49 13.60
CA PRO A 115 -6.38 11.39 13.22
C PRO A 115 -5.07 10.68 12.83
N MET A 116 -4.98 9.36 13.00
CA MET A 116 -3.84 8.54 12.59
C MET A 116 -4.24 7.06 12.60
N SER A 117 -3.84 6.30 11.58
CA SER A 117 -3.96 4.84 11.61
C SER A 117 -3.18 4.23 12.78
N LYS A 118 -3.88 3.54 13.68
CA LYS A 118 -3.24 2.85 14.82
C LYS A 118 -2.58 1.53 14.42
N ILE A 119 -2.65 1.12 13.15
CA ILE A 119 -2.10 -0.16 12.68
C ILE A 119 -0.58 -0.18 12.83
N TRP A 120 0.10 0.94 12.56
CA TRP A 120 1.56 1.02 12.71
C TRP A 120 2.03 0.94 14.17
N LEU A 121 1.20 1.37 15.12
CA LEU A 121 1.51 1.29 16.56
C LEU A 121 1.12 -0.05 17.17
N ASN A 122 -0.06 -0.57 16.80
CA ASN A 122 -0.68 -1.70 17.50
C ASN A 122 -0.49 -3.02 16.75
N GLY A 123 -0.17 -2.97 15.45
CA GLY A 123 -0.16 -4.12 14.55
C GLY A 123 -1.53 -4.77 14.32
N LYS A 124 -2.62 -4.15 14.78
CA LYS A 124 -3.98 -4.73 14.73
C LYS A 124 -4.84 -4.04 13.68
N ILE A 125 -5.47 -4.83 12.82
CA ILE A 125 -6.47 -4.40 11.83
C ILE A 125 -7.86 -4.89 12.26
N THR A 126 -8.91 -4.11 12.04
CA THR A 126 -10.27 -4.54 12.37
C THR A 126 -10.75 -5.59 11.36
N GLY A 127 -11.64 -6.50 11.81
CA GLY A 127 -12.18 -7.54 10.91
C GLY A 127 -12.98 -6.97 9.72
N HIS A 128 -13.59 -5.79 9.88
CA HIS A 128 -14.30 -5.09 8.82
C HIS A 128 -13.34 -4.52 7.76
N GLU A 129 -12.25 -3.88 8.18
CA GLU A 129 -11.20 -3.39 7.28
C GLU A 129 -10.50 -4.55 6.57
N LEU A 130 -10.19 -5.64 7.28
CA LEU A 130 -9.55 -6.82 6.69
C LEU A 130 -10.43 -7.46 5.62
N LYS A 131 -11.75 -7.58 5.86
CA LYS A 131 -12.71 -8.09 4.87
C LYS A 131 -12.81 -7.19 3.63
N THR A 132 -12.64 -5.89 3.79
CA THR A 132 -12.82 -4.91 2.70
C THR A 132 -11.55 -4.73 1.87
N LEU A 133 -10.38 -4.69 2.51
CA LEU A 133 -9.09 -4.40 1.88
C LEU A 133 -8.32 -5.69 1.49
N HIS A 134 -8.44 -6.76 2.27
CA HIS A 134 -7.63 -7.98 2.16
C HIS A 134 -8.50 -9.25 2.21
N VAL A 135 -9.40 -9.38 1.23
CA VAL A 135 -10.40 -10.47 1.16
C VAL A 135 -9.76 -11.86 1.24
N LEU A 136 -8.61 -12.09 0.60
CA LEU A 136 -7.96 -13.41 0.61
C LEU A 136 -7.33 -13.74 1.97
N GLU A 137 -6.78 -12.75 2.67
CA GLU A 137 -6.25 -12.95 4.02
C GLU A 137 -7.37 -13.21 5.02
N TYR A 138 -8.48 -12.49 4.90
CA TYR A 138 -9.68 -12.74 5.70
C TYR A 138 -10.20 -14.17 5.51
N ARG A 139 -10.29 -14.67 4.27
CA ARG A 139 -10.70 -16.05 3.97
C ARG A 139 -9.75 -17.09 4.57
N LYS A 140 -8.43 -16.86 4.52
CA LYS A 140 -7.44 -17.77 5.13
C LYS A 140 -7.60 -17.84 6.65
N ILE A 141 -7.71 -16.69 7.32
CA ILE A 141 -7.87 -16.64 8.78
C ILE A 141 -9.18 -17.30 9.23
N LEU A 142 -10.26 -17.15 8.45
CA LEU A 142 -11.51 -17.87 8.71
C LEU A 142 -11.33 -19.39 8.60
N ALA A 143 -10.72 -19.86 7.51
CA ALA A 143 -10.46 -21.29 7.30
C ALA A 143 -9.57 -21.88 8.41
N GLU A 144 -8.52 -21.17 8.84
CA GLU A 144 -7.66 -21.59 9.96
C GLU A 144 -8.43 -21.65 11.29
N ARG A 145 -9.34 -20.69 11.54
CA ARG A 145 -10.19 -20.70 12.75
C ARG A 145 -11.17 -21.87 12.74
N GLU A 146 -11.76 -22.19 11.59
CA GLU A 146 -12.66 -23.33 11.43
C GLU A 146 -11.92 -24.66 11.68
N ILE A 147 -10.69 -24.80 11.17
CA ILE A 147 -9.84 -25.97 11.41
C ILE A 147 -9.47 -26.08 12.91
N ALA A 148 -9.08 -24.98 13.54
CA ALA A 148 -8.72 -24.97 14.97
C ALA A 148 -9.92 -25.29 15.87
N GLN A 149 -11.11 -24.80 15.53
CA GLN A 149 -12.35 -25.13 16.25
C GLN A 149 -12.80 -26.57 16.02
N GLY A 150 -12.61 -27.10 14.81
CA GLY A 150 -12.87 -28.51 14.49
C GLY A 150 -11.90 -29.47 15.17
N ALA A 151 -10.62 -29.08 15.35
CA ALA A 151 -9.62 -29.85 16.07
C ALA A 151 -9.88 -29.84 17.59
N GLY A 152 -10.16 -28.67 18.18
CA GLY A 152 -10.45 -28.55 19.62
C GLY A 152 -11.78 -29.18 20.06
N GLY A 153 -12.71 -29.42 19.13
CA GLY A 153 -13.95 -30.16 19.40
C GLY A 153 -13.78 -31.69 19.51
N ALA A 154 -12.65 -32.23 19.08
CA ALA A 154 -12.35 -33.67 19.19
C ALA A 154 -11.70 -34.06 20.54
N GLU A 155 -11.31 -33.08 21.36
CA GLU A 155 -10.52 -33.29 22.59
C GLU A 155 -11.37 -33.22 23.87
N THR A 156 -12.66 -32.89 23.77
CA THR A 156 -13.61 -32.86 24.89
C THR A 156 -14.73 -33.88 24.68
N GLY A 157 -14.37 -35.15 24.53
CA GLY A 157 -15.31 -36.24 24.76
C GLY A 157 -15.53 -36.40 26.27
N PRO A 158 -16.76 -36.53 26.78
CA PRO A 158 -16.98 -36.69 28.21
C PRO A 158 -16.28 -37.96 28.69
N ASP A 159 -15.49 -37.83 29.76
CA ASP A 159 -14.81 -38.96 30.42
C ASP A 159 -15.79 -40.10 30.67
N PRO A 160 -15.40 -41.38 30.45
CA PRO A 160 -16.27 -42.50 30.78
C PRO A 160 -16.53 -42.47 32.28
N VAL A 161 -17.77 -42.20 32.67
CA VAL A 161 -18.22 -42.33 34.06
C VAL A 161 -17.93 -43.76 34.51
N PRO A 162 -17.10 -43.98 35.55
CA PRO A 162 -16.94 -45.31 36.10
C PRO A 162 -18.28 -45.76 36.67
N SER A 163 -18.82 -46.83 36.09
CA SER A 163 -19.99 -47.57 36.59
C SER A 163 -19.60 -48.32 37.88
N PRO A 164 -20.57 -48.63 38.77
CA PRO A 164 -20.40 -48.67 40.23
C PRO A 164 -19.45 -49.74 40.76
#